data_AF-A0A316VE30-F1
#
_entry.id   AF-A0A316VE30-F1
#
_cell.length_a   1.000
_cell.length_b   1.000
_cell.length_c   1.000
_cell.angle_alpha   90.00
_cell.angle_beta   90.00
_cell.angle_gamma   90.00
#
_symmetry.space_group_name_H-M   'P 1'
#
loop_
_entity.id
_entity.type
_entity.pdbx_description
1 polymer ?
#
loop_
_entity_poly.entity_id
_entity_poly.type
_entity_poly.pdbx_seq_one_letter_code
_entity_poly.pdbx_strand_id
1 'polypeptide(L)'
;MKTITSLASFVALGSALFAKSASADQHFVNFYEIYNVLSVTGQLEVPTKDLSGTPYLWPGLQPYNNQGVLQPVLDGRNKGWFFGNNYVGKPSEPYGGGVGAPLGSTLSYVMRNSNDGKNNWYSEVSNENGDKASYTYELGLTMTQAIFDCELYDVDWNFGDVIFKNIEIIASGSDLSWCNDHPYSSSVNYKVDGVTSSKGDNTVSCKIEKITLSPPS
;
A
#
# COMPACT_ATOMS: atom_id res chain seq x y z
N MET A 1 26.73 48.33 40.08
CA MET A 1 25.35 48.54 39.58
C MET A 1 24.93 47.30 38.80
N LYS A 2 23.70 46.82 39.01
CA LYS A 2 23.27 45.42 38.88
C LYS A 2 23.20 44.87 37.44
N THR A 3 23.64 43.63 37.29
CA THR A 3 23.27 42.68 36.23
C THR A 3 21.76 42.40 36.29
N ILE A 4 21.08 42.37 35.14
CA ILE A 4 19.74 41.76 35.01
C ILE A 4 19.76 40.81 33.82
N THR A 5 19.74 39.52 34.15
CA THR A 5 19.32 38.39 33.33
C THR A 5 17.78 38.45 33.19
N SER A 6 17.22 38.16 32.01
CA SER A 6 15.79 37.83 31.88
C SER A 6 15.58 36.66 30.94
N LEU A 7 14.75 35.73 31.43
CA LEU A 7 14.36 34.44 30.88
C LEU A 7 13.36 34.55 29.70
N ALA A 8 13.40 33.48 28.90
CA ALA A 8 12.41 32.84 28.04
C ALA A 8 10.95 33.34 28.02
N SER A 9 10.30 33.16 26.85
CA SER A 9 9.08 32.34 26.76
C SER A 9 8.85 31.81 25.34
N PHE A 10 8.83 30.49 25.26
CA PHE A 10 8.21 29.69 24.20
C PHE A 10 6.69 29.96 24.18
N VAL A 11 6.12 30.14 22.99
CA VAL A 11 4.73 29.73 22.73
C VAL A 11 4.75 29.01 21.38
N ALA A 12 5.12 27.73 21.40
CA ALA A 12 4.70 26.82 20.35
C ALA A 12 3.19 26.60 20.56
N LEU A 13 2.35 27.06 19.65
CA LEU A 13 0.97 26.61 19.57
C LEU A 13 1.00 25.12 19.22
N GLY A 14 1.04 24.28 20.25
CA GLY A 14 0.69 22.89 20.17
C GLY A 14 -0.81 22.80 19.92
N SER A 15 -1.21 22.73 18.66
CA SER A 15 -2.52 22.19 18.30
C SER A 15 -2.46 20.68 18.52
N ALA A 16 -2.61 20.28 19.78
CA ALA A 16 -3.01 18.93 20.13
C ALA A 16 -4.46 18.75 19.68
N LEU A 17 -4.63 18.39 18.40
CA LEU A 17 -5.88 17.78 17.95
C LEU A 17 -5.94 16.40 18.61
N PHE A 18 -6.74 16.31 19.67
CA PHE A 18 -7.31 15.05 20.12
C PHE A 18 -8.20 14.52 18.99
N ALA A 19 -7.59 13.89 17.98
CA ALA A 19 -8.32 13.01 17.10
C ALA A 19 -8.74 11.81 17.96
N LYS A 20 -10.04 11.52 18.01
CA LYS A 20 -10.51 10.20 18.38
C LYS A 20 -9.67 9.20 17.58
N SER A 21 -9.11 8.20 18.24
CA SER A 21 -8.54 7.05 17.56
C SER A 21 -9.68 6.32 16.86
N ALA A 22 -10.07 6.80 15.68
CA ALA A 22 -10.91 6.05 14.78
C ALA A 22 -10.15 4.77 14.46
N SER A 23 -10.70 3.63 14.85
CA SER A 23 -10.21 2.34 14.38
C SER A 23 -10.49 2.30 12.88
N ALA A 24 -9.50 1.97 12.08
CA ALA A 24 -9.73 1.75 10.66
C ALA A 24 -10.57 0.47 10.50
N ASP A 25 -11.58 0.51 9.64
CA ASP A 25 -12.22 -0.68 9.12
C ASP A 25 -11.41 -1.17 7.91
N GLN A 26 -10.88 -2.39 7.99
CA GLN A 26 -10.03 -2.97 6.94
C GLN A 26 -10.78 -4.05 6.16
N HIS A 27 -10.74 -3.92 4.83
CA HIS A 27 -11.40 -4.82 3.88
C HIS A 27 -10.38 -5.27 2.84
N PHE A 28 -9.86 -6.50 2.96
CA PHE A 28 -8.70 -6.90 2.18
C PHE A 28 -8.69 -8.35 1.70
N VAL A 29 -7.89 -8.58 0.68
CA VAL A 29 -7.38 -9.92 0.31
C VAL A 29 -5.87 -9.98 0.53
N ASN A 30 -5.37 -11.15 0.91
CA ASN A 30 -3.96 -11.39 1.25
C ASN A 30 -3.47 -12.70 0.65
N PHE A 31 -2.46 -12.59 -0.20
CA PHE A 31 -1.64 -13.70 -0.67
C PHE A 31 -0.51 -13.89 0.33
N TYR A 32 -0.58 -14.94 1.14
CA TYR A 32 0.32 -15.20 2.25
C TYR A 32 1.04 -16.55 2.07
N GLU A 33 1.91 -16.89 3.01
CA GLU A 33 2.81 -18.06 2.92
C GLU A 33 3.75 -18.01 1.71
N ILE A 34 3.98 -16.81 1.16
CA ILE A 34 4.97 -16.60 0.12
C ILE A 34 6.34 -16.68 0.77
N TYR A 35 7.18 -17.61 0.31
CA TYR A 35 8.50 -17.86 0.92
C TYR A 35 9.37 -16.60 1.03
N ASN A 36 9.50 -15.86 -0.07
CA ASN A 36 10.16 -14.55 -0.11
C ASN A 36 9.75 -13.82 -1.39
N VAL A 37 8.99 -12.73 -1.23
CA VAL A 37 8.61 -11.85 -2.33
C VAL A 37 9.85 -11.10 -2.83
N LEU A 38 10.03 -11.09 -4.14
CA LEU A 38 11.08 -10.34 -4.84
C LEU A 38 10.54 -9.05 -5.46
N SER A 39 9.33 -9.10 -6.00
CA SER A 39 8.64 -7.91 -6.51
C SER A 39 7.14 -8.10 -6.58
N VAL A 40 6.42 -6.99 -6.48
CA VAL A 40 5.01 -6.87 -6.84
C VAL A 40 4.84 -5.65 -7.72
N THR A 41 4.24 -5.84 -8.88
CA THR A 41 3.85 -4.77 -9.80
C THR A 41 2.36 -4.86 -10.09
N GLY A 42 1.79 -3.75 -10.53
CA GLY A 42 0.42 -3.74 -11.00
C GLY A 42 -0.14 -2.34 -11.14
N GLN A 43 -1.45 -2.29 -11.26
CA GLN A 43 -2.20 -1.07 -11.43
C GLN A 43 -3.38 -0.97 -10.46
N LEU A 44 -3.78 0.25 -10.14
CA LEU A 44 -4.93 0.59 -9.30
C LEU A 44 -5.80 1.60 -10.07
N GLU A 45 -7.10 1.32 -10.18
CA GLU A 45 -8.05 2.28 -10.74
C GLU A 45 -8.51 3.25 -9.65
N VAL A 46 -8.41 4.55 -9.94
CA VAL A 46 -8.92 5.59 -9.04
C VAL A 46 -10.45 5.58 -9.10
N PRO A 47 -11.16 5.59 -7.96
CA PRO A 47 -12.61 5.68 -7.95
C PRO A 47 -13.13 6.83 -8.81
N THR A 48 -14.31 6.66 -9.40
CA THR A 48 -14.92 7.67 -10.30
C THR A 48 -15.71 8.75 -9.58
N LYS A 49 -15.76 8.69 -8.24
CA LYS A 49 -16.47 9.62 -7.38
C LYS A 49 -15.54 10.17 -6.31
N ASP A 50 -15.68 11.46 -6.05
CA ASP A 50 -15.09 12.08 -4.86
C ASP A 50 -15.77 11.57 -3.60
N LEU A 51 -14.99 11.51 -2.53
CA LEU A 51 -15.42 10.97 -1.25
C LEU A 51 -15.43 12.01 -0.15
N SER A 52 -16.35 11.83 0.78
CA SER A 52 -16.32 12.47 2.09
C SER A 52 -15.72 11.49 3.09
N GLY A 53 -14.65 11.86 3.78
CA GLY A 53 -14.00 11.01 4.78
C GLY A 53 -12.55 10.67 4.41
N THR A 54 -12.01 9.60 5.02
CA THR A 54 -10.60 9.22 4.86
C THR A 54 -10.46 7.75 4.44
N PRO A 55 -10.66 7.45 3.14
CA PRO A 55 -10.35 6.14 2.59
C PRO A 55 -8.88 6.08 2.14
N TYR A 56 -8.26 4.93 2.36
CA TYR A 56 -6.95 4.57 1.83
C TYR A 56 -7.08 3.26 1.05
N LEU A 57 -6.70 3.30 -0.22
CA LEU A 57 -6.75 2.13 -1.11
C LEU A 57 -5.31 1.78 -1.49
N TRP A 58 -4.88 0.54 -1.26
CA TRP A 58 -3.46 0.24 -1.42
C TRP A 58 -3.19 -1.24 -1.71
N PRO A 59 -2.24 -1.56 -2.61
CA PRO A 59 -1.47 -2.79 -2.51
C PRO A 59 -0.40 -2.65 -1.43
N GLY A 60 0.01 -3.76 -0.82
CA GLY A 60 1.02 -3.73 0.23
C GLY A 60 1.84 -5.01 0.33
N LEU A 61 3.03 -4.90 0.91
CA LEU A 61 3.91 -6.00 1.25
C LEU A 61 4.20 -6.01 2.75
N GLN A 62 4.10 -7.20 3.36
CA GLN A 62 4.38 -7.38 4.79
C GLN A 62 5.36 -8.53 5.04
N PRO A 63 6.20 -8.43 6.09
CA PRO A 63 6.94 -9.57 6.62
C PRO A 63 6.00 -10.53 7.36
N TYR A 64 6.45 -11.76 7.60
CA TYR A 64 5.67 -12.81 8.29
C TYR A 64 5.20 -12.39 9.70
N ASN A 65 5.94 -11.52 10.36
CA ASN A 65 5.67 -11.07 11.72
C ASN A 65 4.87 -9.75 11.80
N ASN A 66 4.35 -9.26 10.66
CA ASN A 66 3.53 -8.05 10.56
C ASN A 66 4.19 -6.79 11.18
N GLN A 67 5.53 -6.71 11.20
CA GLN A 67 6.27 -5.57 11.78
C GLN A 67 6.18 -4.27 10.99
N GLY A 68 5.61 -4.32 9.78
CA GLY A 68 5.31 -3.15 8.99
C GLY A 68 4.70 -3.52 7.65
N VAL A 69 4.31 -2.50 6.90
CA VAL A 69 3.76 -2.62 5.56
C VAL A 69 4.40 -1.59 4.63
N LEU A 70 4.98 -2.06 3.53
CA LEU A 70 5.35 -1.22 2.40
C LEU A 70 4.12 -1.09 1.50
N GLN A 71 3.66 0.13 1.26
CA GLN A 71 2.38 0.39 0.61
C GLN A 71 2.41 1.69 -0.20
N PRO A 72 2.26 1.60 -1.53
CA PRO A 72 1.71 2.67 -2.33
C PRO A 72 0.26 2.94 -1.91
N VAL A 73 -0.03 4.11 -1.35
CA VAL A 73 -1.35 4.47 -0.83
C VAL A 73 -2.06 5.48 -1.69
N LEU A 74 -3.26 5.14 -2.16
CA LEU A 74 -4.19 6.07 -2.77
C LEU A 74 -5.01 6.72 -1.67
N ASP A 75 -4.64 7.95 -1.33
CA ASP A 75 -5.16 8.74 -0.22
C ASP A 75 -6.32 9.64 -0.67
N GLY A 76 -7.51 9.45 -0.09
CA GLY A 76 -8.71 10.21 -0.40
C GLY A 76 -9.06 11.35 0.57
N ARG A 77 -8.22 11.68 1.56
CA ARG A 77 -8.56 12.60 2.67
C ARG A 77 -9.03 14.00 2.26
N ASN A 78 -8.58 14.52 1.14
CA ASN A 78 -8.64 15.96 0.84
C ASN A 78 -9.54 16.31 -0.36
N LYS A 79 -10.62 15.53 -0.60
CA LYS A 79 -11.54 15.73 -1.76
C LYS A 79 -10.83 15.69 -3.11
N GLY A 80 -9.76 14.91 -3.16
CA GLY A 80 -8.90 14.68 -4.29
C GLY A 80 -7.96 13.56 -3.92
N TRP A 81 -7.58 12.75 -4.91
CA TRP A 81 -6.77 11.58 -4.66
C TRP A 81 -5.28 11.86 -4.92
N PHE A 82 -4.44 11.33 -4.04
CA PHE A 82 -3.00 11.36 -4.21
C PHE A 82 -2.44 9.95 -4.02
N PHE A 83 -1.58 9.50 -4.93
CA PHE A 83 -1.00 8.16 -4.87
C PHE A 83 0.46 8.23 -4.45
N GLY A 84 0.77 7.69 -3.28
CA GLY A 84 2.02 7.94 -2.58
C GLY A 84 2.75 6.70 -2.12
N ASN A 85 4.07 6.69 -2.22
CA ASN A 85 4.87 5.64 -1.59
C ASN A 85 4.91 5.86 -0.08
N ASN A 86 4.57 4.83 0.70
CA ASN A 86 4.64 4.89 2.14
C ASN A 86 5.15 3.57 2.74
N TYR A 87 5.80 3.65 3.90
CA TYR A 87 6.05 2.49 4.77
C TYR A 87 5.58 2.81 6.18
N VAL A 88 4.78 1.92 6.76
CA VAL A 88 4.31 2.03 8.15
C VAL A 88 4.84 0.85 8.91
N GLY A 89 5.72 1.08 9.89
CA GLY A 89 6.30 0.00 10.68
C GLY A 89 7.61 0.38 11.34
N LYS A 90 8.43 -0.63 11.62
CA LYS A 90 9.80 -0.47 12.11
C LYS A 90 10.80 -1.06 11.09
N PRO A 91 11.93 -0.38 10.78
CA PRO A 91 12.29 0.99 11.19
C PRO A 91 11.29 2.03 10.64
N SER A 92 11.20 3.22 11.27
CA SER A 92 10.39 4.28 10.70
C SER A 92 11.08 4.84 9.46
N GLU A 93 10.31 5.06 8.40
CA GLU A 93 10.79 5.59 7.14
C GLU A 93 10.01 6.87 6.78
N PRO A 94 10.58 7.77 5.97
CA PRO A 94 9.87 8.94 5.50
C PRO A 94 8.85 8.58 4.42
N TYR A 95 7.94 9.52 4.14
CA TYR A 95 7.09 9.45 2.97
C TYR A 95 7.92 9.52 1.68
N GLY A 96 7.75 8.55 0.78
CA GLY A 96 8.57 8.39 -0.42
C GLY A 96 8.08 9.18 -1.65
N GLY A 97 7.31 10.25 -1.43
CA GLY A 97 6.71 11.06 -2.49
C GLY A 97 5.50 10.39 -3.16
N GLY A 98 4.85 11.12 -4.06
CA GLY A 98 3.66 10.62 -4.77
C GLY A 98 3.29 11.44 -5.99
N VAL A 99 2.21 11.03 -6.65
CA VAL A 99 1.66 11.63 -7.87
C VAL A 99 0.18 11.97 -7.70
N GLY A 100 -0.30 12.96 -8.46
CA GLY A 100 -1.73 13.26 -8.53
C GLY A 100 -2.49 12.09 -9.16
N ALA A 101 -3.68 11.82 -8.65
CA ALA A 101 -4.55 10.72 -9.09
C ALA A 101 -5.92 11.24 -9.51
N PRO A 102 -6.12 11.64 -10.77
CA PRO A 102 -7.43 12.05 -11.26
C PRO A 102 -8.48 10.93 -11.15
N LEU A 103 -9.74 11.29 -10.91
CA LEU A 103 -10.84 10.33 -10.86
C LEU A 103 -10.89 9.47 -12.14
N GLY A 104 -11.11 8.17 -11.99
CA GLY A 104 -11.21 7.22 -13.09
C GLY A 104 -9.90 6.96 -13.85
N SER A 105 -8.77 7.57 -13.45
CA SER A 105 -7.47 7.26 -14.03
C SER A 105 -6.93 5.93 -13.51
N THR A 106 -5.98 5.35 -14.25
CA THR A 106 -5.21 4.19 -13.81
C THR A 106 -3.84 4.62 -13.29
N LEU A 107 -3.48 4.15 -12.11
CA LEU A 107 -2.17 4.35 -11.51
C LEU A 107 -1.35 3.07 -11.63
N SER A 108 -0.04 3.19 -11.79
CA SER A 108 0.86 2.03 -11.78
C SER A 108 1.75 2.07 -10.54
N TYR A 109 2.02 0.91 -9.97
CA TYR A 109 2.91 0.74 -8.83
C TYR A 109 3.94 -0.36 -9.08
N VAL A 110 5.11 -0.18 -8.48
CA VAL A 110 6.20 -1.15 -8.43
C VAL A 110 6.73 -1.18 -7.01
N MET A 111 6.78 -2.36 -6.41
CA MET A 111 7.52 -2.63 -5.18
C MET A 111 8.50 -3.76 -5.49
N ARG A 112 9.78 -3.58 -5.23
CA ARG A 112 10.79 -4.63 -5.48
C ARG A 112 11.93 -4.58 -4.49
N ASN A 113 12.47 -5.76 -4.16
CA ASN A 113 13.70 -5.85 -3.40
C ASN A 113 14.82 -5.16 -4.20
N SER A 114 15.60 -4.32 -3.52
CA SER A 114 16.70 -3.56 -4.14
C SER A 114 17.88 -4.44 -4.55
N ASN A 115 17.90 -5.72 -4.13
CA ASN A 115 18.97 -6.69 -4.39
C ASN A 115 20.35 -6.19 -3.96
N ASP A 116 20.39 -5.38 -2.90
CA ASP A 116 21.60 -4.79 -2.33
C ASP A 116 22.25 -5.68 -1.25
N GLY A 117 21.72 -6.89 -1.06
CA GLY A 117 22.13 -7.84 -0.03
C GLY A 117 21.63 -7.47 1.39
N LYS A 118 20.82 -6.42 1.52
CA LYS A 118 20.31 -5.93 2.81
C LYS A 118 18.80 -6.06 2.97
N ASN A 119 18.06 -6.48 1.95
CA ASN A 119 16.59 -6.50 1.93
C ASN A 119 15.97 -5.12 2.10
N ASN A 120 16.57 -4.12 1.46
CA ASN A 120 15.93 -2.84 1.25
C ASN A 120 14.95 -2.92 0.07
N TRP A 121 13.98 -2.02 0.04
CA TRP A 121 12.88 -2.09 -0.91
C TRP A 121 12.70 -0.80 -1.69
N TYR A 122 12.71 -0.92 -3.01
CA TYR A 122 12.35 0.16 -3.92
C TYR A 122 10.84 0.18 -4.13
N SER A 123 10.25 1.37 -4.06
CA SER A 123 8.85 1.63 -4.42
C SER A 123 8.78 2.76 -5.45
N GLU A 124 7.95 2.60 -6.48
CA GLU A 124 7.63 3.63 -7.46
C GLU A 124 6.13 3.66 -7.71
N VAL A 125 5.59 4.86 -7.83
CA VAL A 125 4.24 5.13 -8.30
C VAL A 125 4.27 6.05 -9.51
N SER A 126 3.32 5.88 -10.42
CA SER A 126 3.18 6.72 -11.59
C SER A 126 1.73 6.86 -12.05
N ASN A 127 1.45 7.95 -12.75
CA ASN A 127 0.14 8.22 -13.35
C ASN A 127 0.21 8.20 -14.89
N GLU A 128 -0.94 8.29 -15.55
CA GLU A 128 -1.06 8.26 -17.02
C GLU A 128 -0.42 9.45 -17.72
N ASN A 129 -0.18 10.55 -17.01
CA ASN A 129 0.50 11.74 -17.54
C ASN A 129 2.02 11.57 -17.58
N GLY A 130 2.55 10.47 -17.03
CA GLY A 130 3.98 10.20 -16.95
C GLY A 130 4.66 10.79 -15.72
N ASP A 131 3.92 11.37 -14.78
CA ASP A 131 4.49 11.78 -13.49
C ASP A 131 4.90 10.54 -12.71
N LYS A 132 6.01 10.66 -11.97
CA LYS A 132 6.57 9.56 -11.19
C LYS A 132 7.10 10.04 -9.85
N ALA A 133 6.97 9.20 -8.84
CA ALA A 133 7.68 9.34 -7.57
C ALA A 133 8.21 7.98 -7.14
N SER A 134 9.44 7.95 -6.65
CA SER A 134 10.04 6.72 -6.16
C SER A 134 10.94 6.95 -4.96
N TYR A 135 11.11 5.89 -4.17
CA TYR A 135 11.92 5.89 -2.98
C TYR A 135 12.46 4.49 -2.68
N THR A 136 13.64 4.43 -2.05
CA THR A 136 14.20 3.19 -1.53
C THR A 136 14.16 3.23 -0.01
N TYR A 137 13.44 2.28 0.58
CA TYR A 137 13.24 2.12 2.01
C TYR A 137 14.30 1.18 2.60
N GLU A 138 14.94 1.59 3.69
CA GLU A 138 16.02 0.85 4.35
C GLU A 138 15.48 -0.17 5.37
N LEU A 139 14.56 -1.03 4.91
CA LEU A 139 13.74 -1.85 5.80
C LEU A 139 14.50 -2.99 6.47
N GLY A 140 15.42 -3.64 5.76
CA GLY A 140 16.06 -4.85 6.26
C GLY A 140 15.11 -6.07 6.36
N LEU A 141 13.96 -6.04 5.66
CA LEU A 141 12.87 -6.99 5.87
C LEU A 141 12.63 -7.91 4.67
N THR A 142 12.51 -9.20 4.96
CA THR A 142 11.98 -10.19 4.01
C THR A 142 10.47 -10.10 4.00
N MET A 143 9.89 -9.83 2.82
CA MET A 143 8.44 -9.75 2.65
C MET A 143 7.91 -11.12 2.24
N THR A 144 6.79 -11.54 2.84
CA THR A 144 6.22 -12.89 2.67
C THR A 144 4.72 -12.87 2.41
N GLN A 145 4.15 -11.67 2.24
CA GLN A 145 2.73 -11.44 2.05
C GLN A 145 2.53 -10.31 1.04
N ALA A 146 1.51 -10.44 0.20
CA ALA A 146 1.04 -9.40 -0.70
C ALA A 146 -0.45 -9.15 -0.45
N ILE A 147 -0.77 -7.93 -0.01
CA ILE A 147 -2.10 -7.52 0.46
C ILE A 147 -2.68 -6.50 -0.51
N PHE A 148 -3.99 -6.55 -0.70
CA PHE A 148 -4.75 -5.55 -1.44
C PHE A 148 -5.91 -5.13 -0.56
N ASP A 149 -5.93 -3.85 -0.17
CA ASP A 149 -6.75 -3.36 0.94
C ASP A 149 -7.59 -2.15 0.53
N CYS A 150 -8.75 -2.06 1.18
CA CYS A 150 -9.58 -0.89 1.30
C CYS A 150 -9.75 -0.58 2.79
N GLU A 151 -9.04 0.46 3.24
CA GLU A 151 -8.98 0.88 4.62
C GLU A 151 -9.79 2.17 4.81
N LEU A 152 -10.75 2.15 5.74
CA LEU A 152 -11.73 3.22 5.92
C LEU A 152 -11.63 3.82 7.33
N TYR A 153 -11.43 5.13 7.41
CA TYR A 153 -11.50 5.88 8.67
C TYR A 153 -12.73 6.78 8.68
N ASP A 154 -13.70 6.44 9.55
CA ASP A 154 -14.95 7.17 9.76
C ASP A 154 -15.71 7.47 8.44
N VAL A 155 -15.72 6.53 7.50
CA VAL A 155 -16.35 6.69 6.17
C VAL A 155 -16.99 5.40 5.68
N ASP A 156 -18.18 5.52 5.08
CA ASP A 156 -18.86 4.41 4.43
C ASP A 156 -18.22 4.07 3.07
N TRP A 157 -18.14 2.79 2.73
CA TRP A 157 -17.72 2.34 1.40
C TRP A 157 -18.82 2.55 0.35
N ASN A 158 -18.92 3.77 -0.20
CA ASN A 158 -19.96 4.17 -1.16
C ASN A 158 -19.43 4.64 -2.54
N PHE A 159 -18.13 4.45 -2.78
CA PHE A 159 -17.45 4.80 -4.03
C PHE A 159 -17.49 3.70 -5.11
N GLY A 160 -18.09 2.55 -4.80
CA GLY A 160 -18.08 1.38 -5.67
C GLY A 160 -16.82 0.53 -5.46
N ASP A 161 -16.57 -0.37 -6.41
CA ASP A 161 -15.50 -1.35 -6.31
C ASP A 161 -14.10 -0.70 -6.31
N VAL A 162 -13.18 -1.34 -5.59
CA VAL A 162 -11.73 -1.06 -5.65
C VAL A 162 -11.11 -2.10 -6.57
N ILE A 163 -10.42 -1.62 -7.62
CA ILE A 163 -9.93 -2.47 -8.70
C ILE A 163 -8.42 -2.40 -8.78
N PHE A 164 -7.77 -3.54 -8.56
CA PHE A 164 -6.36 -3.75 -8.88
C PHE A 164 -6.27 -4.62 -10.14
N LYS A 165 -5.36 -4.31 -11.05
CA LYS A 165 -5.25 -5.03 -12.34
C LYS A 165 -3.81 -5.20 -12.79
N ASN A 166 -3.59 -6.12 -13.72
CA ASN A 166 -2.29 -6.42 -14.32
C ASN A 166 -1.21 -6.69 -13.25
N ILE A 167 -1.57 -7.45 -12.23
CA ILE A 167 -0.73 -7.70 -11.07
C ILE A 167 0.26 -8.81 -11.41
N GLU A 168 1.53 -8.61 -11.05
CA GLU A 168 2.54 -9.67 -11.06
C GLU A 168 3.28 -9.69 -9.72
N ILE A 169 3.22 -10.85 -9.06
CA ILE A 169 3.99 -11.15 -7.85
C ILE A 169 5.08 -12.13 -8.24
N ILE A 170 6.35 -11.73 -8.05
CA ILE A 170 7.51 -12.61 -8.22
C ILE A 170 8.05 -12.96 -6.84
N ALA A 171 8.24 -14.25 -6.59
CA ALA A 171 8.81 -14.77 -5.35
C ALA A 171 9.95 -15.75 -5.63
N SER A 172 10.84 -15.97 -4.67
CA SER A 172 11.82 -17.05 -4.76
C SER A 172 11.20 -18.41 -4.39
N GLY A 173 11.80 -19.47 -4.90
CA GLY A 173 11.40 -20.84 -4.64
C GLY A 173 10.68 -21.49 -5.82
N SER A 174 9.87 -22.50 -5.53
CA SER A 174 9.18 -23.32 -6.54
C SER A 174 7.74 -23.68 -6.16
N ASP A 175 7.26 -23.15 -5.04
CA ASP A 175 5.90 -23.37 -4.56
C ASP A 175 4.92 -22.42 -5.25
N LEU A 176 3.88 -23.00 -5.84
CA LEU A 176 2.81 -22.27 -6.53
C LEU A 176 1.52 -22.25 -5.72
N SER A 177 1.47 -22.93 -4.57
CA SER A 177 0.22 -23.17 -3.83
C SER A 177 -0.46 -21.87 -3.37
N TRP A 178 0.32 -20.84 -3.04
CA TRP A 178 -0.16 -19.51 -2.66
C TRP A 178 -0.71 -18.69 -3.85
N CYS A 179 -0.35 -19.01 -5.09
CA CYS A 179 -0.84 -18.31 -6.28
C CYS A 179 -2.13 -18.96 -6.78
N ASN A 180 -3.26 -18.55 -6.21
CA ASN A 180 -4.58 -19.04 -6.57
C ASN A 180 -5.64 -17.92 -6.47
N ASP A 181 -6.87 -18.21 -6.85
CA ASP A 181 -8.03 -17.30 -6.84
C ASP A 181 -8.78 -17.24 -5.51
N HIS A 182 -8.30 -17.95 -4.49
CA HIS A 182 -8.86 -18.03 -3.13
C HIS A 182 -7.85 -17.56 -2.06
N PRO A 183 -7.32 -16.32 -2.15
CA PRO A 183 -6.47 -15.78 -1.09
C PRO A 183 -7.24 -15.66 0.23
N TYR A 184 -6.51 -15.52 1.34
CA TYR A 184 -7.16 -15.15 2.60
C TYR A 184 -7.83 -13.78 2.44
N SER A 185 -8.97 -13.58 3.10
CA SER A 185 -9.70 -12.31 3.05
C SER A 185 -10.32 -11.99 4.40
N SER A 186 -10.58 -10.69 4.63
CA SER A 186 -11.25 -10.23 5.83
C SER A 186 -12.26 -9.13 5.49
N SER A 187 -13.47 -9.27 6.03
CA SER A 187 -14.55 -8.27 5.96
C SER A 187 -14.87 -7.76 4.54
N VAL A 188 -14.61 -8.51 3.47
CA VAL A 188 -14.71 -8.01 2.10
C VAL A 188 -15.41 -9.00 1.17
N ASN A 189 -16.23 -8.48 0.27
CA ASN A 189 -16.66 -9.23 -0.92
C ASN A 189 -15.58 -9.06 -1.98
N TYR A 190 -15.06 -10.16 -2.55
CA TYR A 190 -13.98 -10.05 -3.53
C TYR A 190 -14.14 -11.00 -4.71
N LYS A 191 -13.45 -10.67 -5.79
CA LYS A 191 -13.27 -11.53 -6.95
C LYS A 191 -11.84 -11.44 -7.47
N VAL A 192 -11.21 -12.58 -7.71
CA VAL A 192 -9.89 -12.69 -8.34
C VAL A 192 -10.06 -13.34 -9.71
N ASP A 193 -9.62 -12.66 -10.76
CA ASP A 193 -9.75 -13.09 -12.15
C ASP A 193 -8.37 -13.31 -12.79
N GLY A 194 -8.27 -14.31 -13.67
CA GLY A 194 -7.12 -14.51 -14.54
C GLY A 194 -5.83 -14.93 -13.82
N VAL A 195 -5.93 -15.70 -12.73
CA VAL A 195 -4.75 -16.18 -12.01
C VAL A 195 -3.99 -17.19 -12.87
N THR A 196 -2.73 -16.90 -13.14
CA THR A 196 -1.80 -17.81 -13.81
C THR A 196 -0.48 -17.83 -13.06
N SER A 197 0.17 -18.99 -13.02
CA SER A 197 1.45 -19.15 -12.34
C SER A 197 2.45 -19.92 -13.18
N SER A 198 3.72 -19.59 -13.01
CA SER A 198 4.82 -20.24 -13.73
C SER A 198 6.07 -20.32 -12.86
N LYS A 199 6.88 -21.35 -13.11
CA LYS A 199 8.17 -21.54 -12.44
C LYS A 199 9.29 -21.06 -13.37
N GLY A 200 10.24 -20.33 -12.80
CA GLY A 200 11.54 -20.04 -13.39
C GLY A 200 12.66 -20.73 -12.61
N ASP A 201 13.90 -20.34 -12.91
CA ASP A 201 15.06 -20.80 -12.15
C ASP A 201 15.01 -20.23 -10.74
N ASN A 202 14.61 -21.08 -9.78
CA ASN A 202 14.47 -20.74 -8.37
C ASN A 202 13.52 -19.56 -8.08
N THR A 203 12.59 -19.29 -9.00
CA THR A 203 11.56 -18.26 -8.84
C THR A 203 10.19 -18.76 -9.26
N VAL A 204 9.17 -18.11 -8.73
CA VAL A 204 7.77 -18.27 -9.10
C VAL A 204 7.25 -16.91 -9.52
N SER A 205 6.56 -16.85 -10.66
CA SER A 205 5.76 -15.69 -11.09
C SER A 205 4.28 -16.06 -10.97
N CYS A 206 3.53 -15.23 -10.26
CA CYS A 206 2.08 -15.26 -10.13
C CYS A 206 1.51 -14.01 -10.80
N LYS A 207 0.73 -14.21 -11.86
CA LYS A 207 0.05 -13.13 -12.58
C LYS A 207 -1.43 -13.19 -12.29
N ILE A 208 -2.02 -12.04 -12.00
CA ILE A 208 -3.44 -11.89 -11.70
C ILE A 208 -3.94 -10.76 -12.59
N GLU A 209 -4.91 -11.06 -13.46
CA GLU A 209 -5.45 -10.06 -14.36
C GLU A 209 -6.16 -8.95 -13.58
N LYS A 210 -6.98 -9.33 -12.59
CA LYS A 210 -7.77 -8.38 -11.82
C LYS A 210 -8.15 -8.91 -10.44
N ILE A 211 -8.09 -8.03 -9.44
CA ILE A 211 -8.71 -8.20 -8.13
C ILE A 211 -9.76 -7.10 -7.99
N THR A 212 -10.98 -7.49 -7.65
CA THR A 212 -12.08 -6.58 -7.32
C THR A 212 -12.39 -6.74 -5.85
N LEU A 213 -12.34 -5.65 -5.09
CA LEU A 213 -12.91 -5.59 -3.75
C LEU A 213 -14.20 -4.79 -3.83
N SER A 214 -15.27 -5.32 -3.28
CA SER A 214 -16.60 -4.72 -3.29
C SER A 214 -17.08 -4.41 -1.87
N PRO A 215 -17.89 -3.36 -1.69
CA PRO A 215 -18.52 -3.07 -0.40
C PRO A 215 -19.18 -4.32 0.20
N PRO A 216 -19.09 -4.51 1.53
CA PRO A 216 -19.88 -5.51 2.24
C PRO A 216 -21.38 -5.27 1.99
N SER A 217 -22.13 -6.37 1.85
CA SER A 217 -23.59 -6.34 1.65
C SER A 217 -24.35 -6.05 2.93
#